data_AF-A0A1B9CQT1-F1
#
_entry.id   AF-A0A1B9CQT1-F1
#
_cell.length_a   1.000
_cell.length_b   1.000
_cell.length_c   1.000
_cell.angle_alpha   90.00
_cell.angle_beta   90.00
_cell.angle_gamma   90.00
#
_symmetry.space_group_name_H-M   'P 1'
#
loop_
_entity.id
_entity.type
_entity.pdbx_description
1 polymer ?
#
loop_
_entity_poly.entity_id
_entity_poly.type
_entity_poly.pdbx_seq_one_letter_code
_entity_poly.pdbx_strand_id
1 'polypeptide(L)' 'MQRSKKTREQLLFELRNAYEGGASIRTLVASTGRSYGSIHSMLLQAGTTLRGRGGPNHTSRSARL' A
#
# COMPACT_ATOMS: atom_id res chain seq x y z
N MET A 1 21.60 11.15 -10.11
CA MET A 1 20.71 9.98 -9.96
C MET A 1 19.30 10.42 -10.34
N GLN A 2 18.86 10.15 -11.57
CA GLN A 2 17.50 10.51 -12.01
C GLN A 2 16.53 9.63 -11.24
N ARG A 3 15.75 10.21 -10.31
CA ARG A 3 14.59 9.53 -9.74
C ARG A 3 13.64 9.29 -10.92
N SER A 4 13.65 8.08 -11.47
CA SER A 4 12.68 7.66 -12.48
C SER A 4 11.30 8.04 -11.94
N LYS A 5 10.66 9.04 -12.57
CA LYS A 5 9.35 9.51 -12.17
C LYS A 5 8.37 8.40 -12.54
N LYS A 6 8.07 7.51 -11.60
CA LYS A 6 6.90 6.62 -11.71
C LYS A 6 5.69 7.48 -12.01
N THR A 7 4.91 7.09 -13.00
CA THR A 7 3.66 7.78 -13.30
C THR A 7 2.72 7.62 -12.11
N ARG A 8 1.84 8.60 -11.92
CA ARG A 8 0.83 8.57 -10.85
C ARG A 8 0.06 7.25 -10.87
N GLU A 9 -0.36 6.83 -12.06
CA GLU A 9 -1.14 5.63 -12.33
C GLU A 9 -0.40 4.36 -11.91
N GLN A 10 0.88 4.25 -12.28
CA GLN A 10 1.69 3.09 -11.92
C GLN A 10 1.84 2.96 -10.39
N LEU A 11 1.98 4.09 -9.69
CA LEU A 11 2.02 4.11 -8.23
C LEU A 11 0.66 3.76 -7.59
N LEU A 12 -0.46 4.20 -8.18
CA LEU A 12 -1.80 3.81 -7.72
C LEU A 12 -2.03 2.31 -7.88
N PHE A 13 -1.64 1.75 -9.04
CA PHE A 13 -1.73 0.33 -9.32
C PHE A 13 -0.90 -0.51 -8.33
N GLU A 14 0.35 -0.13 -8.09
CA GLU A 14 1.21 -0.84 -7.12
C GLU A 14 0.66 -0.81 -5.71
N LEU A 15 0.18 0.36 -5.25
CA LEU A 15 -0.42 0.49 -3.93
C LEU A 15 -1.65 -0.39 -3.76
N ARG A 16 -2.52 -0.42 -4.77
CA ARG A 16 -3.69 -1.28 -4.78
C ARG A 16 -3.31 -2.76 -4.72
N ASN A 17 -2.42 -3.22 -5.60
CA ASN A 17 -1.98 -4.61 -5.62
C ASN A 17 -1.37 -5.04 -4.27
N ALA A 18 -0.52 -4.21 -3.69
CA ALA A 18 0.08 -4.51 -2.39
C ALA A 18 -0.98 -4.58 -1.28
N TYR A 19 -1.95 -3.67 -1.27
CA TYR A 19 -3.05 -3.67 -0.30
C TYR A 19 -3.99 -4.88 -0.45
N GLU A 20 -4.39 -5.18 -1.69
CA GLU A 20 -5.22 -6.34 -2.00
C GLU A 20 -4.50 -7.65 -1.64
N GLY A 21 -3.18 -7.70 -1.85
CA GLY A 21 -2.28 -8.77 -1.41
C GLY A 21 -2.02 -8.86 0.09
N GLY A 22 -2.66 -8.01 0.91
CA GLY A 22 -2.63 -8.11 2.38
C GLY A 22 -1.69 -7.14 3.09
N ALA A 23 -1.05 -6.21 2.38
CA ALA A 23 -0.30 -5.14 3.04
C ALA A 23 -1.26 -4.19 3.78
N SER A 24 -0.94 -3.87 5.03
CA SER A 24 -1.67 -2.84 5.77
C SER A 24 -1.34 -1.43 5.25
N ILE A 25 -2.24 -0.45 5.45
CA ILE A 25 -1.96 0.96 5.13
C ILE A 25 -0.69 1.45 5.86
N ARG A 26 -0.45 0.98 7.08
CA ARG A 26 0.78 1.31 7.84
C ARG A 26 2.04 0.79 7.15
N THR A 27 2.00 -0.42 6.60
CA THR A 27 3.10 -1.02 5.82
C THR A 27 3.37 -0.21 4.55
N LEU A 28 2.32 0.22 3.86
CA LEU A 28 2.43 1.04 2.65
C LEU A 28 3.01 2.44 2.95
N VAL A 29 2.61 3.05 4.06
CA VAL A 29 3.19 4.30 4.56
C VAL A 29 4.69 4.15 4.80
N ALA A 30 5.09 3.10 5.53
CA ALA A 30 6.50 2.85 5.85
C ALA A 30 7.35 2.58 4.59
N SER A 31 6.83 1.81 3.63
CA SER A 31 7.55 1.46 2.40
C SER A 31 7.65 2.60 1.39
N THR A 32 6.65 3.48 1.33
CA THR A 32 6.62 4.60 0.37
C THR A 32 7.12 5.92 0.92
N GLY A 33 7.26 6.05 2.25
CA GLY A 33 7.60 7.30 2.92
C GLY A 33 6.51 8.38 2.78
N ARG A 34 5.27 7.99 2.46
CA ARG A 34 4.13 8.91 2.30
C ARG A 34 3.24 8.90 3.53
N SER A 35 2.55 10.00 3.78
CA SER A 35 1.63 10.08 4.91
C SER A 35 0.46 9.11 4.76
N TYR A 36 -0.13 8.72 5.90
CA TYR A 36 -1.29 7.84 5.95
C TYR A 36 -2.45 8.37 5.08
N GLY A 37 -2.79 9.66 5.23
CA GLY A 37 -3.84 10.29 4.42
C GLY A 37 -3.54 10.22 2.93
N SER A 38 -2.27 10.40 2.54
CA SER A 38 -1.85 10.31 1.14
C SER A 38 -2.04 8.90 0.58
N ILE A 39 -1.63 7.86 1.32
CA ILE A 39 -1.86 6.46 0.93
C ILE A 39 -3.36 6.14 0.89
N HIS A 40 -4.11 6.59 1.88
CA HIS A 40 -5.55 6.36 1.94
C HIS A 40 -6.27 6.96 0.72
N SER A 41 -6.00 8.22 0.38
CA SER A 41 -6.56 8.87 -0.81
C SER A 41 -6.11 8.16 -2.10
N MET A 42 -4.87 7.66 -2.16
CA MET A 42 -4.39 6.90 -3.31
C MET A 42 -5.12 5.57 -3.49
N LEU A 43 -5.35 4.83 -2.41
CA LEU A 43 -6.09 3.57 -2.48
C LEU A 43 -7.52 3.80 -2.96
N LEU A 44 -8.18 4.87 -2.49
CA LEU A 44 -9.50 5.27 -2.98
C LEU A 44 -9.46 5.66 -4.47
N GLN A 45 -8.48 6.44 -4.89
CA GLN A 45 -8.30 6.83 -6.30
C GLN A 45 -8.01 5.62 -7.20
N ALA A 46 -7.33 4.59 -6.69
CA ALA A 46 -7.09 3.35 -7.40
C ALA A 46 -8.33 2.44 -7.49
N GLY A 47 -9.47 2.84 -6.89
CA GLY A 47 -10.70 2.05 -6.81
C GLY A 47 -10.61 0.89 -5.83
N THR A 48 -9.72 0.97 -4.83
CA THR A 48 -9.53 -0.11 -3.86
C THR A 48 -10.67 -0.11 -2.84
N THR A 49 -11.27 -1.28 -2.60
CA THR A 49 -12.19 -1.45 -1.46
C THR A 49 -11.39 -1.57 -0.17
N LEU A 50 -11.51 -0.55 0.69
CA LEU A 50 -10.79 -0.52 1.96
C LEU A 50 -11.35 -1.58 2.92
N ARG A 51 -10.47 -2.46 3.38
CA ARG A 51 -10.74 -3.40 4.46
C ARG A 51 -10.99 -2.61 5.74
N GLY A 52 -11.97 -3.06 6.53
CA GLY A 52 -12.24 -2.51 7.85
C GLY A 52 -10.99 -2.47 8.73
N ARG A 53 -10.96 -1.50 9.64
CA ARG A 53 -9.84 -1.35 10.60
C ARG A 53 -9.75 -2.64 11.43
N GLY A 54 -8.66 -3.39 11.28
CA GLY A 54 -8.45 -4.67 11.98
C GLY A 54 -8.78 -5.93 11.17
N GLY A 55 -9.03 -5.83 9.86
CA GLY A 55 -9.17 -7.03 9.00
C GLY A 55 -7.91 -7.92 9.03
N PRO A 56 -8.02 -9.22 8.65
CA PRO A 56 -7.04 -10.27 8.95
C PRO A 56 -5.68 -10.08 8.26
N ASN A 57 -4.92 -9.06 8.65
CA ASN A 57 -3.50 -8.97 8.42
C ASN A 57 -2.84 -9.88 9.47
N HIS A 58 -3.12 -11.19 9.38
CA HIS A 58 -2.21 -12.17 9.95
C HIS A 58 -0.93 -11.98 9.16
N THR A 59 0.01 -11.31 9.79
CA THR A 59 1.42 -11.45 9.46
C THR A 59 1.65 -12.95 9.40
N SER A 60 1.72 -13.52 8.20
CA SER A 60 2.52 -14.70 7.99
C SER A 60 3.90 -14.25 8.43
N ARG A 61 4.14 -14.58 9.71
CA ARG A 61 5.42 -14.51 10.38
C ARG A 61 6.44 -14.84 9.32
N SER A 62 7.34 -13.90 9.10
CA SER A 62 8.61 -14.14 8.42
C SER A 62 9.19 -15.44 8.98
N ALA A 63 8.86 -16.56 8.35
CA ALA A 63 9.58 -17.80 8.43
C ALA A 63 10.80 -17.54 7.56
N ARG A 64 11.76 -16.82 8.14
CA ARG A 64 13.12 -16.77 7.65
C ARG A 64 13.93 -17.49 8.71
N LEU A 65 14.03 -18.80 8.50
CA LEU A 65 15.20 -19.58 8.93
C LEU A 65 16.43 -19.04 8.22
#